data_AF-A0A401FI31-F1
#
_entry.id   AF-A0A401FI31-F1
#
_cell.length_a   1.000
_cell.length_b   1.000
_cell.length_c   1.000
_cell.angle_alpha   90.00
_cell.angle_beta   90.00
_cell.angle_gamma   90.00
#
_symmetry.space_group_name_H-M   'P 1'
#
loop_
_entity.id
_entity.type
_entity.pdbx_description
1 polymer ?
#
loop_
_entity_poly.entity_id
_entity_poly.type
_entity_poly.pdbx_seq_one_letter_code
_entity_poly.pdbx_strand_id
1 'polypeptide(L)'
;MKNTVKRSLFVGLAALGFVAAAGATNASAASVKVDFNQASSASTATTRNYAPTGSNALYTKAGALKGARQVASTATMSSLSNSKKGNDYFRGYRVAKLSNGSYYMKVVSFDKTYRGWIYVGKTDPRSNYSNVAGGLKSVNTTTDTALSADQQTKTYKLANAGTAFESQTFKAPAYTQYKVGRNTTDTSAYADDTFTLSKATKRTREGDTWVYVNDAKNPSVNGWVLESSLKEASDTNTSTGVDQTSVSSIWTYTVYNEAGQKVNKILDNGTGLIPLFNGNTNYTNGVNKFNRDASVKGDKKDVLSKDTLMAALKKDGLSTVYMKITPTILPRVAGGVLDNFDPTGVFMKFNVDQDALPQTIHYGDQIKLTYTIEPNTFYIKSMKQSIIDDKTANEDGYYSITVRNDIFKQVLNWFATNKVL
;
A
#
# COMPACT_ATOMS: atom_id res chain seq x y z
N MET A 1 -22.31 36.92 -31.75
CA MET A 1 -23.75 37.20 -31.45
C MET A 1 -24.47 35.86 -31.35
N LYS A 2 -25.16 35.42 -30.30
CA LYS A 2 -25.70 35.98 -29.05
C LYS A 2 -25.63 34.86 -27.99
N ASN A 3 -25.21 35.19 -26.78
CA ASN A 3 -25.37 34.31 -25.61
C ASN A 3 -26.83 34.42 -25.12
N THR A 4 -27.54 33.29 -25.01
CA THR A 4 -28.85 33.24 -24.36
C THR A 4 -28.77 32.40 -23.09
N VAL A 5 -28.62 33.10 -21.96
CA VAL A 5 -28.80 32.59 -20.61
C VAL A 5 -30.31 32.48 -20.33
N LYS A 6 -30.83 31.27 -20.14
CA LYS A 6 -32.21 31.07 -19.65
C LYS A 6 -32.19 31.03 -18.11
N ARG A 7 -32.64 32.11 -17.48
CA ARG A 7 -33.05 32.17 -16.07
C ARG A 7 -34.53 31.80 -15.99
N SER A 8 -34.88 30.71 -15.33
CA SER A 8 -36.26 30.39 -14.93
C SER A 8 -36.45 30.79 -13.46
N LEU A 9 -37.23 31.84 -13.27
CA LEU A 9 -37.69 32.35 -11.97
C LEU A 9 -39.01 31.64 -11.66
N PHE A 10 -39.04 30.74 -10.67
CA PHE A 10 -40.30 30.22 -10.14
C PHE A 10 -40.76 31.12 -8.99
N VAL A 11 -41.67 32.05 -9.29
CA VAL A 11 -42.41 32.85 -8.32
C VAL A 11 -43.77 32.18 -8.14
N GLY A 12 -43.94 31.46 -7.03
CA GLY A 12 -45.26 31.01 -6.56
C GLY A 12 -45.74 31.94 -5.45
N LEU A 13 -46.51 32.96 -5.83
CA LEU A 13 -47.17 33.89 -4.91
C LEU A 13 -48.40 33.17 -4.33
N ALA A 14 -48.31 32.67 -3.09
CA ALA A 14 -49.49 32.22 -2.36
C ALA A 14 -50.15 33.42 -1.68
N ALA A 15 -51.33 33.81 -2.17
CA ALA A 15 -52.17 34.84 -1.57
C ALA A 15 -52.75 34.33 -0.24
N LEU A 16 -52.43 35.02 0.86
CA LEU A 16 -53.07 34.81 2.16
C LEU A 16 -54.25 35.78 2.29
N GLY A 17 -55.47 35.24 2.15
CA GLY A 17 -56.70 35.97 2.47
C GLY A 17 -56.80 36.24 3.96
N PHE A 18 -56.95 37.50 4.34
CA PHE A 18 -57.33 37.92 5.68
C PHE A 18 -58.84 37.73 5.87
N VAL A 19 -59.23 36.86 6.79
CA VAL A 19 -60.56 36.88 7.42
C VAL A 19 -60.35 37.07 8.91
N ALA A 20 -60.88 38.18 9.43
CA ALA A 20 -60.88 38.51 10.84
C ALA A 20 -61.91 37.65 11.58
N ALA A 21 -61.49 37.00 12.66
CA ALA A 21 -62.37 36.53 13.72
C ALA A 21 -61.83 37.07 15.06
N ALA A 22 -62.70 37.79 15.77
CA ALA A 22 -62.45 38.42 17.05
C ALA A 22 -62.22 37.38 18.17
N GLY A 23 -61.39 37.74 19.15
CA GLY A 23 -61.28 37.03 20.43
C GLY A 23 -60.22 35.94 20.52
N ALA A 24 -58.96 36.24 20.22
CA ALA A 24 -57.83 35.42 20.66
C ALA A 24 -57.06 36.18 21.73
N THR A 25 -57.01 35.64 22.95
CA THR A 25 -56.03 36.04 23.94
C THR A 25 -54.65 35.91 23.31
N ASN A 26 -53.90 37.00 23.24
CA ASN A 26 -52.48 36.97 22.85
C ASN A 26 -51.71 36.26 23.97
N ALA A 27 -51.78 34.94 24.02
CA ALA A 27 -50.84 34.12 24.75
C ALA A 27 -49.47 34.36 24.10
N SER A 28 -48.71 35.31 24.67
CA SER A 28 -47.33 35.56 24.26
C SER A 28 -46.57 34.24 24.42
N ALA A 29 -46.22 33.61 23.30
CA ALA A 29 -45.47 32.36 23.32
C ALA A 29 -44.25 32.53 24.23
N ALA A 30 -44.11 31.65 25.23
CA ALA A 30 -43.04 31.74 26.21
C ALA A 30 -41.68 31.83 25.50
N SER A 31 -40.89 32.86 25.83
CA SER A 31 -39.57 33.03 25.23
C SER A 31 -38.66 31.87 25.63
N VAL A 32 -38.05 31.20 24.66
CA VAL A 32 -37.07 30.13 24.92
C VAL A 32 -35.85 30.70 25.64
N LYS A 33 -35.43 30.05 26.73
CA LYS A 33 -34.28 30.43 27.57
C LYS A 33 -33.17 29.38 27.45
N VAL A 34 -31.96 29.74 27.90
CA VAL A 34 -30.83 28.81 28.01
C VAL A 34 -30.89 28.17 29.40
N ASP A 35 -30.99 26.84 29.47
CA ASP A 35 -30.97 26.08 30.72
C ASP A 35 -29.53 25.91 31.21
N PHE A 36 -28.63 25.51 30.31
CA PHE A 36 -27.20 25.48 30.59
C PHE A 36 -26.39 25.78 29.33
N ASN A 37 -25.14 26.19 29.54
CA ASN A 37 -24.13 26.36 28.48
C ASN A 37 -22.75 25.98 29.02
N GLN A 38 -22.25 24.81 28.62
CA GLN A 38 -21.04 24.24 29.17
C GLN A 38 -19.95 24.08 28.10
N ALA A 39 -18.70 24.33 28.48
CA ALA A 39 -17.55 23.98 27.65
C ALA A 39 -17.36 22.45 27.63
N SER A 40 -16.99 21.92 26.47
CA SER A 40 -16.60 20.52 26.35
C SER A 40 -15.17 20.31 26.85
N SER A 41 -14.91 19.17 27.49
CA SER A 41 -13.58 18.82 28.04
C SER A 41 -12.47 18.84 26.99
N ALA A 42 -11.29 19.32 27.36
CA ALA A 42 -10.10 19.26 26.52
C ALA A 42 -9.65 17.82 26.23
N SER A 43 -9.89 16.86 27.13
CA SER A 43 -9.50 15.45 26.95
C SER A 43 -10.24 14.77 25.79
N THR A 44 -11.46 15.20 25.48
CA THR A 44 -12.23 14.68 24.33
C THR A 44 -12.04 15.54 23.09
N ALA A 45 -11.00 16.38 23.06
CA ALA A 45 -10.82 17.33 21.97
C ALA A 45 -10.68 16.64 20.63
N THR A 46 -10.07 15.46 20.49
CA THR A 46 -9.84 14.79 19.20
C THR A 46 -11.06 14.03 18.65
N THR A 47 -12.03 13.69 19.50
CA THR A 47 -13.19 12.84 19.13
C THR A 47 -14.43 13.63 18.68
N ARG A 48 -14.39 14.97 18.82
CA ARG A 48 -15.53 15.87 18.52
C ARG A 48 -15.49 16.42 17.09
N ASN A 49 -15.21 15.56 16.11
CA ASN A 49 -15.13 15.95 14.70
C ASN A 49 -16.51 15.76 14.07
N TYR A 50 -16.97 16.75 13.32
CA TYR A 50 -18.30 16.75 12.72
C TYR A 50 -18.27 17.19 11.27
N ALA A 51 -19.15 16.61 10.47
CA ALA A 51 -19.60 17.22 9.23
C ALA A 51 -20.98 17.84 9.44
N PRO A 52 -21.29 18.98 8.82
CA PRO A 52 -22.67 19.46 8.80
C PRO A 52 -23.53 18.51 7.96
N THR A 53 -24.83 18.53 8.19
CA THR A 53 -25.81 17.76 7.41
C THR A 53 -26.54 18.61 6.36
N GLY A 54 -26.47 19.94 6.49
CA GLY A 54 -27.22 20.89 5.65
C GLY A 54 -28.68 21.11 6.07
N SER A 55 -29.21 20.34 7.03
CA SER A 55 -30.61 20.47 7.49
C SER A 55 -30.85 21.69 8.39
N ASN A 56 -29.77 22.26 8.96
CA ASN A 56 -29.85 23.38 9.87
C ASN A 56 -28.78 24.43 9.53
N ALA A 57 -29.15 25.69 9.69
CA ALA A 57 -28.23 26.82 9.56
C ALA A 57 -27.33 26.96 10.80
N LEU A 58 -26.22 27.68 10.62
CA LEU A 58 -25.31 28.06 11.70
C LEU A 58 -25.67 29.46 12.18
N TYR A 59 -25.69 29.70 13.50
CA TYR A 59 -26.14 30.96 14.09
C TYR A 59 -25.13 31.57 15.07
N THR A 60 -25.25 32.87 15.37
CA THR A 60 -24.40 33.57 16.34
C THR A 60 -24.60 33.11 17.79
N LYS A 61 -25.83 32.70 18.11
CA LYS A 61 -26.28 32.04 19.34
C LYS A 61 -27.30 30.96 18.96
N ALA A 62 -27.75 30.13 19.90
CA ALA A 62 -28.73 29.09 19.60
C ALA A 62 -29.94 29.65 18.82
N GLY A 63 -30.28 29.05 17.68
CA GLY A 63 -31.20 29.60 16.68
C GLY A 63 -32.61 29.86 17.18
N ALA A 64 -33.06 29.14 18.22
CA ALA A 64 -34.35 29.35 18.86
C ALA A 64 -34.40 30.55 19.82
N LEU A 65 -33.27 31.22 20.09
CA LEU A 65 -33.21 32.38 20.98
C LEU A 65 -33.52 33.68 20.22
N LYS A 66 -34.20 34.62 20.90
CA LYS A 66 -34.47 35.95 20.35
C LYS A 66 -33.17 36.65 19.91
N GLY A 67 -33.18 37.17 18.69
CA GLY A 67 -32.05 37.88 18.08
C GLY A 67 -30.89 36.98 17.63
N ALA A 68 -31.09 35.67 17.48
CA ALA A 68 -30.12 34.81 16.81
C ALA A 68 -29.99 35.25 15.33
N ARG A 69 -28.75 35.49 14.88
CA ARG A 69 -28.47 35.86 13.48
C ARG A 69 -27.81 34.69 12.77
N GLN A 70 -28.18 34.46 11.52
CA GLN A 70 -27.58 33.43 10.69
C GLN A 70 -26.13 33.81 10.35
N VAL A 71 -25.20 32.89 10.62
CA VAL A 71 -23.78 32.96 10.23
C VAL A 71 -23.58 32.23 8.90
N ALA A 72 -24.23 31.08 8.70
CA ALA A 72 -24.23 30.34 7.44
C ALA A 72 -25.61 29.72 7.20
N SER A 73 -26.11 29.81 5.97
CA SER A 73 -27.42 29.26 5.60
C SER A 73 -27.41 27.73 5.55
N THR A 74 -28.58 27.11 5.53
CA THR A 74 -28.72 25.66 5.26
C THR A 74 -28.05 25.26 3.94
N ALA A 75 -28.15 26.10 2.89
CA ALA A 75 -27.49 25.88 1.61
C ALA A 75 -25.95 25.87 1.74
N THR A 76 -25.38 26.83 2.49
CA THR A 76 -23.94 26.84 2.78
C THR A 76 -23.53 25.60 3.57
N MET A 77 -24.31 25.23 4.60
CA MET A 77 -24.03 24.03 5.41
C MET A 77 -24.16 22.73 4.60
N SER A 78 -25.06 22.68 3.60
CA SER A 78 -25.19 21.56 2.67
C SER A 78 -23.99 21.48 1.71
N SER A 79 -23.51 22.62 1.20
CA SER A 79 -22.29 22.67 0.40
C SER A 79 -21.07 22.14 1.17
N LEU A 80 -20.90 22.56 2.43
CA LEU A 80 -19.83 22.07 3.31
C LEU A 80 -19.98 20.58 3.67
N SER A 81 -21.21 20.06 3.73
CA SER A 81 -21.48 18.63 3.92
C SER A 81 -20.91 17.79 2.77
N ASN A 82 -21.03 18.30 1.55
CA ASN A 82 -20.65 17.61 0.31
C ASN A 82 -19.19 17.87 -0.11
N SER A 83 -18.51 18.81 0.54
CA SER A 83 -17.12 19.14 0.23
C SER A 83 -16.16 17.96 0.43
N LYS A 84 -15.18 17.87 -0.47
CA LYS A 84 -14.07 16.91 -0.44
C LYS A 84 -12.84 17.46 0.27
N LYS A 85 -12.94 18.61 0.93
CA LYS A 85 -11.83 19.22 1.66
C LYS A 85 -11.98 18.98 3.16
N GLY A 86 -10.94 18.43 3.80
CA GLY A 86 -10.90 18.15 5.24
C GLY A 86 -10.96 19.41 6.10
N ASN A 87 -10.55 20.56 5.56
CA ASN A 87 -10.62 21.83 6.29
C ASN A 87 -12.06 22.34 6.50
N ASP A 88 -13.04 21.77 5.80
CA ASP A 88 -14.48 22.05 5.95
C ASP A 88 -15.16 21.19 7.04
N TYR A 89 -14.40 20.31 7.72
CA TYR A 89 -14.87 19.68 8.95
C TYR A 89 -15.00 20.69 10.09
N PHE A 90 -15.81 20.34 11.09
CA PHE A 90 -16.07 21.16 12.26
C PHE A 90 -15.61 20.47 13.54
N ARG A 91 -15.09 21.27 14.47
CA ARG A 91 -14.89 20.89 15.87
C ARG A 91 -16.03 21.46 16.71
N GLY A 92 -16.80 20.60 17.38
CA GLY A 92 -17.72 21.03 18.45
C GLY A 92 -16.95 21.31 19.74
N TYR A 93 -17.27 22.39 20.47
CA TYR A 93 -16.52 22.80 21.66
C TYR A 93 -17.32 23.37 22.84
N ARG A 94 -18.63 23.56 22.68
CA ARG A 94 -19.56 23.83 23.79
C ARG A 94 -20.91 23.21 23.48
N VAL A 95 -21.66 22.89 24.52
CA VAL A 95 -23.05 22.40 24.42
C VAL A 95 -23.96 23.32 25.23
N ALA A 96 -25.11 23.67 24.68
CA ALA A 96 -26.16 24.38 25.38
C ALA A 96 -27.48 23.63 25.29
N LYS A 97 -28.21 23.55 26.40
CA LYS A 97 -29.60 23.10 26.45
C LYS A 97 -30.51 24.31 26.59
N LEU A 98 -31.61 24.29 25.87
CA LEU A 98 -32.64 25.32 25.96
C LEU A 98 -33.87 24.79 26.70
N SER A 99 -34.68 25.70 27.22
CA SER A 99 -35.89 25.40 28.00
C SER A 99 -36.96 24.62 27.23
N ASN A 100 -36.88 24.60 25.89
CA ASN A 100 -37.73 23.78 25.03
C ASN A 100 -37.15 22.37 24.77
N GLY A 101 -36.15 21.95 25.56
CA GLY A 101 -35.49 20.64 25.47
C GLY A 101 -34.50 20.50 24.30
N SER A 102 -34.24 21.56 23.53
CA SER A 102 -33.33 21.50 22.38
C SER A 102 -31.87 21.65 22.81
N TYR A 103 -31.00 20.86 22.19
CA TYR A 103 -29.55 20.98 22.35
C TYR A 103 -28.93 21.68 21.14
N TYR A 104 -27.97 22.56 21.43
CA TYR A 104 -27.16 23.25 20.45
C TYR A 104 -25.68 23.03 20.74
N MET A 105 -24.89 22.85 19.69
CA MET A 105 -23.43 22.71 19.77
C MET A 105 -22.78 23.97 19.22
N LYS A 106 -21.81 24.54 19.95
CA LYS A 106 -20.93 25.58 19.41
C LYS A 106 -19.82 24.92 18.62
N VAL A 107 -19.68 25.27 17.35
CA VAL A 107 -18.74 24.66 16.41
C VAL A 107 -17.82 25.68 15.76
N VAL A 108 -16.69 25.21 15.24
CA VAL A 108 -15.78 25.97 14.38
C VAL A 108 -15.28 25.06 13.26
N SER A 109 -15.25 25.55 12.02
CA SER A 109 -14.61 24.84 10.91
C SER A 109 -13.09 24.75 11.10
N PHE A 110 -12.42 23.77 10.50
CA PHE A 110 -10.99 23.57 10.70
C PHE A 110 -10.15 24.71 10.12
N ASP A 111 -10.61 25.31 9.02
CA ASP A 111 -10.05 26.53 8.44
C ASP A 111 -10.39 27.83 9.23
N LYS A 112 -11.25 27.73 10.25
CA LYS A 112 -11.74 28.81 11.12
C LYS A 112 -12.71 29.80 10.45
N THR A 113 -13.08 29.61 9.19
CA THR A 113 -13.99 30.50 8.44
C THR A 113 -15.37 30.58 9.10
N TYR A 114 -15.92 29.47 9.56
CA TYR A 114 -17.25 29.40 10.16
C TYR A 114 -17.19 29.11 11.65
N ARG A 115 -17.92 29.91 12.43
CA ARG A 115 -18.05 29.71 13.88
C ARG A 115 -19.45 30.12 14.35
N GLY A 116 -20.12 29.24 15.09
CA GLY A 116 -21.45 29.54 15.58
C GLY A 116 -22.07 28.38 16.36
N TRP A 117 -23.38 28.47 16.57
CA TRP A 117 -24.21 27.47 17.22
C TRP A 117 -25.13 26.81 16.20
N ILE A 118 -25.22 25.49 16.28
CA ILE A 118 -26.07 24.67 15.41
C ILE A 118 -26.88 23.68 16.24
N TYR A 119 -28.10 23.43 15.83
CA TYR A 119 -29.00 22.49 16.49
C TYR A 119 -28.47 21.05 16.36
N VAL A 120 -28.43 20.31 17.48
CA VAL A 120 -27.90 18.95 17.53
C VAL A 120 -28.89 17.89 18.08
N GLY A 121 -30.18 18.23 18.17
CA GLY A 121 -31.24 17.31 18.58
C GLY A 121 -31.82 17.57 19.97
N LYS A 122 -32.53 16.57 20.51
CA LYS A 122 -33.17 16.59 21.84
C LYS A 122 -32.44 15.75 22.89
N THR A 123 -31.41 15.02 22.48
CA THR A 123 -30.58 14.18 23.37
C THR A 123 -29.34 14.96 23.79
N ASP A 124 -28.92 14.82 25.05
CA ASP A 124 -27.70 15.47 25.55
C ASP A 124 -26.45 14.80 24.95
N PRO A 125 -25.65 15.52 24.12
CA PRO A 125 -24.46 14.94 23.50
C PRO A 125 -23.24 14.92 24.43
N ARG A 126 -23.33 15.44 25.67
CA ARG A 126 -22.17 15.52 26.57
C ARG A 126 -21.72 14.16 27.10
N SER A 127 -22.62 13.19 27.21
CA SER A 127 -22.31 11.81 27.62
C SER A 127 -21.69 11.00 26.50
N ASN A 128 -22.08 11.27 25.25
CA ASN A 128 -21.50 10.69 24.06
C ASN A 128 -21.55 11.71 22.91
N TYR A 129 -20.41 12.30 22.59
CA TYR A 129 -20.29 13.34 21.56
C TYR A 129 -20.59 12.84 20.14
N SER A 130 -20.65 11.52 19.92
CA SER A 130 -21.11 10.96 18.65
C SER A 130 -22.63 10.98 18.51
N ASN A 131 -23.38 11.08 19.62
CA ASN A 131 -24.84 11.13 19.64
C ASN A 131 -25.35 12.55 19.37
N VAL A 132 -25.06 13.05 18.18
CA VAL A 132 -25.64 14.30 17.65
C VAL A 132 -26.65 13.95 16.56
N ALA A 133 -27.72 14.73 16.47
CA ALA A 133 -28.75 14.62 15.43
C ALA A 133 -29.02 16.00 14.80
N GLY A 134 -29.79 16.08 13.72
CA GLY A 134 -30.12 17.35 13.10
C GLY A 134 -28.96 17.93 12.29
N GLY A 135 -28.36 19.04 12.74
CA GLY A 135 -27.45 19.86 11.94
C GLY A 135 -26.03 19.33 11.77
N LEU A 136 -25.63 18.33 12.57
CA LEU A 136 -24.30 17.72 12.56
C LEU A 136 -24.39 16.20 12.53
N LYS A 137 -23.36 15.59 11.95
CA LYS A 137 -23.06 14.15 12.08
C LYS A 137 -21.63 13.98 12.58
N SER A 138 -21.42 13.08 13.54
CA SER A 138 -20.07 12.70 13.99
C SER A 138 -19.34 11.98 12.86
N VAL A 139 -18.03 12.23 12.73
CA VAL A 139 -17.22 11.68 11.63
C VAL A 139 -15.83 11.32 12.10
N ASN A 140 -15.30 10.23 11.56
CA ASN A 140 -13.87 9.98 11.53
C ASN A 140 -13.28 10.74 10.34
N THR A 141 -12.21 11.49 10.59
CA THR A 141 -11.51 12.29 9.57
C THR A 141 -10.47 11.47 8.82
N THR A 142 -10.17 10.27 9.32
CA THR A 142 -9.30 9.28 8.70
C THR A 142 -9.90 7.88 8.80
N THR A 143 -9.33 6.95 8.03
CA THR A 143 -9.59 5.50 8.13
C THR A 143 -8.25 4.81 8.07
N ASP A 144 -7.98 3.94 9.05
CA ASP A 144 -6.70 3.24 9.12
C ASP A 144 -6.53 2.31 7.91
N THR A 145 -5.28 2.23 7.44
CA THR A 145 -4.89 1.32 6.37
C THR A 145 -3.55 0.68 6.73
N ALA A 146 -3.32 -0.54 6.26
CA ALA A 146 -2.08 -1.24 6.51
C ALA A 146 -1.00 -0.78 5.52
N LEU A 147 0.24 -0.74 5.98
CA LEU A 147 1.39 -0.64 5.09
C LEU A 147 1.48 -1.93 4.25
N SER A 148 1.85 -1.80 2.97
CA SER A 148 2.19 -2.97 2.15
C SER A 148 3.44 -3.68 2.69
N ALA A 149 3.71 -4.91 2.23
CA ALA A 149 4.93 -5.63 2.62
C ALA A 149 6.20 -4.87 2.22
N ASP A 150 6.20 -4.26 1.04
CA ASP A 150 7.31 -3.43 0.55
C ASP A 150 7.50 -2.18 1.42
N GLN A 151 6.40 -1.52 1.81
CA GLN A 151 6.45 -0.34 2.67
C GLN A 151 7.00 -0.61 4.07
N GLN A 152 6.90 -1.85 4.54
CA GLN A 152 7.43 -2.25 5.85
C GLN A 152 8.92 -2.60 5.82
N THR A 153 9.46 -2.97 4.66
CA THR A 153 10.84 -3.47 4.53
C THR A 153 11.79 -2.48 3.87
N LYS A 154 11.27 -1.55 3.08
CA LYS A 154 12.07 -0.60 2.30
C LYS A 154 12.28 0.73 3.02
N THR A 155 13.26 1.49 2.53
CA THR A 155 13.50 2.87 2.95
C THR A 155 13.04 3.85 1.86
N TYR A 156 12.70 5.06 2.29
CA TYR A 156 12.13 6.09 1.44
C TYR A 156 12.88 7.41 1.60
N LYS A 157 12.84 8.25 0.58
CA LYS A 157 13.27 9.65 0.66
C LYS A 157 12.10 10.57 0.34
N LEU A 158 12.19 11.82 0.78
CA LEU A 158 11.29 12.86 0.26
C LEU A 158 11.55 13.02 -1.24
N ALA A 159 10.49 12.94 -2.06
CA ALA A 159 10.60 13.12 -3.50
C ALA A 159 11.08 14.54 -3.83
N ASN A 160 10.54 15.51 -3.09
CA ASN A 160 10.93 16.92 -3.13
C ASN A 160 11.02 17.41 -1.69
N ALA A 161 12.23 17.63 -1.16
CA ALA A 161 12.42 18.27 0.13
C ALA A 161 12.26 19.79 0.01
N GLY A 162 11.83 20.44 1.10
CA GLY A 162 11.71 21.90 1.15
C GLY A 162 10.49 22.40 1.92
N THR A 163 9.97 23.55 1.49
CA THR A 163 8.89 24.28 2.19
C THR A 163 7.52 24.09 1.55
N ALA A 164 7.41 23.33 0.45
CA ALA A 164 6.12 22.99 -0.15
C ALA A 164 5.29 22.18 0.85
N PHE A 165 3.96 22.28 0.73
CA PHE A 165 3.05 21.64 1.69
C PHE A 165 3.26 20.12 1.74
N GLU A 166 3.49 19.53 0.58
CA GLU A 166 3.71 18.11 0.33
C GLU A 166 5.06 17.62 0.90
N SER A 167 6.04 18.52 0.99
CA SER A 167 7.39 18.25 1.49
C SER A 167 7.47 18.25 3.02
N GLN A 168 6.44 18.74 3.71
CA GLN A 168 6.43 18.96 5.15
C GLN A 168 5.96 17.72 5.92
N THR A 169 6.35 17.62 7.19
CA THR A 169 5.85 16.58 8.09
C THR A 169 4.83 17.15 9.06
N PHE A 170 3.87 16.33 9.49
CA PHE A 170 2.73 16.76 10.27
C PHE A 170 2.53 15.91 11.54
N LYS A 171 1.96 16.51 12.60
CA LYS A 171 1.68 15.79 13.86
C LYS A 171 0.51 14.81 13.73
N ALA A 172 -0.38 15.08 12.79
CA ALA A 172 -1.45 14.21 12.29
C ALA A 172 -1.60 14.51 10.79
N PRO A 173 -2.19 13.62 9.97
CA PRO A 173 -2.42 13.93 8.56
C PRO A 173 -3.15 15.26 8.39
N ALA A 174 -2.77 16.05 7.39
CA ALA A 174 -3.24 17.42 7.30
C ALA A 174 -4.77 17.51 7.26
N TYR A 175 -5.30 18.54 7.93
CA TYR A 175 -6.74 18.82 8.01
C TYR A 175 -7.60 17.69 8.61
N THR A 176 -7.02 16.79 9.41
CA THR A 176 -7.78 15.74 10.10
C THR A 176 -8.16 16.08 11.54
N GLN A 177 -7.54 17.10 12.13
CA GLN A 177 -7.82 17.54 13.49
C GLN A 177 -7.72 19.07 13.61
N TYR A 178 -8.69 19.69 14.26
CA TYR A 178 -8.64 21.13 14.55
C TYR A 178 -7.44 21.48 15.43
N LYS A 179 -6.66 22.51 15.01
CA LYS A 179 -5.44 23.01 15.66
C LYS A 179 -4.26 22.02 15.74
N VAL A 180 -4.34 20.86 15.10
CA VAL A 180 -3.16 20.00 14.91
C VAL A 180 -2.52 20.40 13.58
N GLY A 181 -1.24 20.74 13.62
CA GLY A 181 -0.53 21.31 12.49
C GLY A 181 0.71 20.50 12.11
N ARG A 182 1.60 21.21 11.40
CA ARG A 182 2.89 20.71 10.96
C ARG A 182 3.76 20.33 12.17
N ASN A 183 4.55 19.29 11.99
CA ASN A 183 5.67 18.97 12.85
C ASN A 183 6.89 19.77 12.38
N THR A 184 7.23 19.69 11.09
CA THR A 184 8.32 20.45 10.46
C THR A 184 7.81 21.20 9.23
N THR A 185 8.20 22.48 9.09
CA THR A 185 7.78 23.37 8.00
C THR A 185 8.78 23.48 6.85
N ASP A 186 10.02 23.05 7.07
CA ASP A 186 11.07 23.05 6.05
C ASP A 186 11.87 21.76 6.19
N THR A 187 11.86 20.96 5.14
CA THR A 187 12.59 19.69 5.10
C THR A 187 13.85 19.72 4.24
N SER A 188 14.29 20.90 3.79
CA SER A 188 15.48 21.06 2.94
C SER A 188 16.73 20.41 3.54
N ALA A 189 16.90 20.51 4.87
CA ALA A 189 18.04 19.92 5.58
C ALA A 189 18.04 18.38 5.61
N TYR A 190 16.93 17.75 5.25
CA TYR A 190 16.71 16.30 5.29
C TYR A 190 16.50 15.72 3.88
N ALA A 191 16.96 16.42 2.83
CA ALA A 191 16.76 16.00 1.45
C ALA A 191 17.39 14.64 1.12
N ASP A 192 18.52 14.35 1.76
CA ASP A 192 19.27 13.11 1.56
C ASP A 192 18.94 12.02 2.59
N ASP A 193 18.12 12.33 3.59
CA ASP A 193 17.75 11.41 4.65
C ASP A 193 16.86 10.27 4.13
N THR A 194 16.99 9.13 4.80
CA THR A 194 16.22 7.91 4.52
C THR A 194 15.26 7.65 5.68
N PHE A 195 14.00 7.38 5.33
CA PHE A 195 12.91 7.16 6.27
C PHE A 195 12.41 5.72 6.22
N THR A 196 12.03 5.18 7.37
CA THR A 196 11.18 3.98 7.46
C THR A 196 9.73 4.36 7.76
N LEU A 197 8.79 3.52 7.32
CA LEU A 197 7.36 3.76 7.53
C LEU A 197 6.85 2.92 8.69
N SER A 198 6.04 3.50 9.58
CA SER A 198 5.49 2.77 10.74
C SER A 198 3.96 2.73 10.81
N LYS A 199 3.27 3.64 10.10
CA LYS A 199 1.80 3.71 10.08
C LYS A 199 1.31 4.23 8.73
N ALA A 200 0.09 3.86 8.37
CA ALA A 200 -0.62 4.43 7.23
C ALA A 200 -2.09 4.73 7.60
N THR A 201 -2.65 5.77 6.99
CA THR A 201 -4.06 6.11 7.15
C THR A 201 -4.56 6.88 5.93
N LYS A 202 -5.85 6.78 5.64
CA LYS A 202 -6.50 7.46 4.51
C LYS A 202 -7.37 8.59 5.00
N ARG A 203 -7.26 9.80 4.44
CA ARG A 203 -8.19 10.90 4.80
C ARG A 203 -9.56 10.66 4.17
N THR A 204 -10.63 10.83 4.93
CA THR A 204 -11.98 10.41 4.51
C THR A 204 -12.63 11.34 3.49
N ARG A 205 -12.20 12.60 3.39
CA ARG A 205 -12.73 13.57 2.42
C ARG A 205 -11.92 13.62 1.13
N GLU A 206 -10.61 13.71 1.25
CA GLU A 206 -9.68 13.79 0.13
C GLU A 206 -9.41 12.43 -0.52
N GLY A 207 -9.44 11.35 0.27
CA GLY A 207 -9.19 10.00 -0.21
C GLY A 207 -7.71 9.71 -0.48
N ASP A 208 -6.79 10.55 -0.03
CA ASP A 208 -5.36 10.35 -0.13
C ASP A 208 -4.79 9.58 1.08
N THR A 209 -3.67 8.89 0.86
CA THR A 209 -2.97 8.11 1.89
C THR A 209 -1.85 8.94 2.50
N TRP A 210 -1.77 8.89 3.82
CA TRP A 210 -0.72 9.49 4.61
C TRP A 210 0.02 8.39 5.36
N VAL A 211 1.34 8.48 5.40
CA VAL A 211 2.20 7.54 6.10
C VAL A 211 3.01 8.25 7.18
N TYR A 212 3.36 7.54 8.25
CA TYR A 212 4.22 8.07 9.31
C TYR A 212 5.68 7.69 9.03
N VAL A 213 6.52 8.69 8.77
CA VAL A 213 7.95 8.53 8.51
C VAL A 213 8.76 8.61 9.80
N ASN A 214 9.79 7.78 9.89
CA ASN A 214 10.74 7.74 10.98
C ASN A 214 12.15 7.86 10.40
N ASP A 215 12.85 8.89 10.86
CA ASP A 215 14.28 9.09 10.68
C ASP A 215 14.98 8.76 12.00
N ALA A 216 15.95 7.85 11.93
CA ALA A 216 16.74 7.46 13.08
C ALA A 216 17.83 8.51 13.43
N LYS A 217 18.33 9.25 12.44
CA LYS A 217 19.39 10.26 12.59
C LYS A 217 18.82 11.61 12.99
N ASN A 218 17.69 11.99 12.39
CA ASN A 218 17.04 13.28 12.63
C ASN A 218 15.59 13.14 13.14
N PRO A 219 15.36 12.62 14.37
CA PRO A 219 14.00 12.39 14.85
C PRO A 219 13.09 13.62 14.92
N SER A 220 13.65 14.83 14.87
CA SER A 220 12.90 16.09 14.81
C SER A 220 11.98 16.18 13.58
N VAL A 221 12.34 15.52 12.48
CA VAL A 221 11.53 15.55 11.25
C VAL A 221 10.38 14.53 11.27
N ASN A 222 10.40 13.53 12.15
CA ASN A 222 9.43 12.43 12.20
C ASN A 222 7.99 12.93 12.23
N GLY A 223 7.11 12.31 11.45
CA GLY A 223 5.73 12.73 11.37
C GLY A 223 4.96 12.12 10.21
N TRP A 224 3.73 12.56 10.05
CA TRP A 224 2.88 12.19 8.92
C TRP A 224 3.27 12.97 7.67
N VAL A 225 3.39 12.27 6.55
CA VAL A 225 3.62 12.83 5.21
C VAL A 225 2.61 12.24 4.24
N LEU A 226 2.31 12.97 3.17
CA LEU A 226 1.50 12.47 2.07
C LEU A 226 2.32 11.40 1.33
N GLU A 227 1.77 10.20 1.16
CA GLU A 227 2.48 9.04 0.59
C GLU A 227 3.08 9.35 -0.78
N SER A 228 2.36 10.05 -1.64
CA SER A 228 2.82 10.46 -2.99
C SER A 228 3.98 11.47 -2.97
N SER A 229 4.37 11.97 -1.81
CA SER A 229 5.52 12.88 -1.63
C SER A 229 6.80 12.11 -1.29
N LEU A 230 6.72 10.79 -1.20
CA LEU A 230 7.85 9.91 -1.01
C LEU A 230 8.24 9.23 -2.32
N LYS A 231 9.52 8.94 -2.44
CA LYS A 231 10.08 8.00 -3.40
C LYS A 231 10.81 6.92 -2.64
N GLU A 232 10.78 5.71 -3.16
CA GLU A 232 11.64 4.64 -2.64
C GLU A 232 13.10 5.11 -2.73
N ALA A 233 13.86 4.92 -1.65
CA ALA A 233 15.28 5.18 -1.68
C ALA A 233 15.92 4.09 -2.54
N SER A 234 16.29 4.43 -3.78
CA SER A 234 17.14 3.54 -4.56
C SER A 234 18.53 3.52 -3.96
N ASP A 235 19.12 2.33 -3.80
CA ASP A 235 20.55 2.15 -3.55
C ASP A 235 21.33 2.57 -4.80
N THR A 236 21.39 3.87 -5.10
CA THR A 236 22.22 4.42 -6.19
C THR A 236 23.63 4.74 -5.71
N ASN A 237 24.05 4.25 -4.55
CA ASN A 237 25.47 4.15 -4.29
C ASN A 237 26.00 3.04 -5.20
N THR A 238 26.48 3.41 -6.38
CA THR A 238 27.43 2.57 -7.11
C THR A 238 28.63 2.38 -6.20
N SER A 239 28.67 1.23 -5.53
CA SER A 239 29.81 0.85 -4.72
C SER A 239 31.06 0.87 -5.60
N THR A 240 32.09 1.60 -5.18
CA THR A 240 33.35 1.69 -5.93
C THR A 240 34.38 0.81 -5.23
N GLY A 241 34.71 -0.33 -5.83
CA GLY A 241 35.72 -1.23 -5.30
C GLY A 241 36.06 -2.36 -6.27
N VAL A 242 36.90 -3.29 -5.81
CA VAL A 242 37.40 -4.40 -6.64
C VAL A 242 36.88 -5.77 -6.23
N ASP A 243 36.09 -5.84 -5.17
CA ASP A 243 35.57 -7.09 -4.60
C ASP A 243 34.41 -7.61 -5.45
N GLN A 244 34.62 -8.75 -6.09
CA GLN A 244 33.69 -9.36 -7.02
C GLN A 244 32.82 -10.40 -6.30
N THR A 245 31.52 -10.15 -6.20
CA THR A 245 30.57 -11.18 -5.74
C THR A 245 30.54 -12.32 -6.74
N SER A 246 30.49 -13.56 -6.25
CA SER A 246 30.53 -14.76 -7.09
C SER A 246 29.48 -15.79 -6.69
N VAL A 247 29.02 -16.59 -7.65
CA VAL A 247 28.12 -17.72 -7.41
C VAL A 247 28.92 -19.00 -7.22
N SER A 248 28.57 -19.77 -6.18
CA SER A 248 29.12 -21.11 -5.94
C SER A 248 28.68 -22.08 -7.03
N SER A 249 29.58 -23.00 -7.39
CA SER A 249 29.26 -24.16 -8.24
C SER A 249 28.37 -25.19 -7.53
N ILE A 250 28.25 -25.09 -6.21
CA ILE A 250 27.34 -25.91 -5.38
C ILE A 250 26.02 -25.18 -5.29
N TRP A 251 24.91 -25.85 -5.64
CA TRP A 251 23.57 -25.30 -5.54
C TRP A 251 22.63 -26.29 -4.85
N THR A 252 21.52 -25.76 -4.35
CA THR A 252 20.47 -26.53 -3.68
C THR A 252 19.19 -26.46 -4.50
N TYR A 253 18.37 -27.50 -4.41
CA TYR A 253 17.02 -27.46 -4.94
C TYR A 253 16.00 -27.90 -3.91
N THR A 254 14.84 -27.27 -3.98
CA THR A 254 13.71 -27.52 -3.08
C THR A 254 12.74 -28.48 -3.75
N VAL A 255 12.45 -29.59 -3.09
CA VAL A 255 11.41 -30.54 -3.49
C VAL A 255 10.37 -30.68 -2.39
N TYR A 256 9.17 -31.14 -2.75
CA TYR A 256 8.14 -31.47 -1.78
C TYR A 256 8.14 -32.99 -1.52
N ASN A 257 8.26 -33.40 -0.24
CA ASN A 257 8.15 -34.81 0.12
C ASN A 257 6.69 -35.32 0.03
N GLU A 258 6.47 -36.61 0.29
CA GLU A 258 5.13 -37.22 0.24
C GLU A 258 4.14 -36.59 1.23
N ALA A 259 4.63 -35.98 2.31
CA ALA A 259 3.86 -35.23 3.28
C ALA A 259 3.65 -33.75 2.90
N GLY A 260 4.07 -33.31 1.71
CA GLY A 260 3.92 -31.94 1.23
C GLY A 260 4.88 -30.93 1.87
N GLN A 261 5.92 -31.38 2.58
CA GLN A 261 6.91 -30.52 3.21
C GLN A 261 8.06 -30.20 2.23
N LYS A 262 8.56 -28.96 2.27
CA LYS A 262 9.77 -28.56 1.54
C LYS A 262 10.99 -29.29 2.11
N VAL A 263 11.74 -29.95 1.26
CA VAL A 263 13.02 -30.62 1.57
C VAL A 263 14.08 -30.07 0.63
N ASN A 264 15.18 -29.57 1.19
CA ASN A 264 16.33 -29.11 0.42
C ASN A 264 17.25 -30.29 0.12
N LYS A 265 17.65 -30.41 -1.15
CA LYS A 265 18.63 -31.39 -1.61
C LYS A 265 19.84 -30.66 -2.19
N ILE A 266 21.03 -31.16 -1.89
CA ILE A 266 22.32 -30.57 -2.32
C ILE A 266 22.82 -31.36 -3.54
N LEU A 267 23.25 -30.66 -4.60
CA LEU A 267 24.16 -31.21 -5.60
C LEU A 267 25.52 -30.53 -5.45
N ASP A 268 26.56 -31.33 -5.32
CA ASP A 268 27.95 -30.87 -5.23
C ASP A 268 28.71 -31.31 -6.48
N ASN A 269 29.46 -30.38 -7.07
CA ASN A 269 30.32 -30.61 -8.24
C ASN A 269 31.69 -31.20 -7.85
N GLY A 270 32.04 -31.19 -6.55
CA GLY A 270 33.36 -31.55 -6.03
C GLY A 270 33.62 -33.04 -5.80
N THR A 271 32.62 -33.92 -5.95
CA THR A 271 32.77 -35.36 -5.66
C THR A 271 33.04 -36.24 -6.88
N GLY A 272 33.24 -35.67 -8.07
CA GLY A 272 33.50 -36.45 -9.29
C GLY A 272 32.35 -37.38 -9.70
N LEU A 273 31.20 -37.27 -9.03
CA LEU A 273 30.00 -38.04 -9.28
C LEU A 273 28.96 -37.10 -9.87
N ILE A 274 28.86 -37.08 -11.20
CA ILE A 274 27.61 -37.22 -11.97
C ILE A 274 27.99 -37.10 -13.47
N PRO A 275 28.01 -38.22 -14.22
CA PRO A 275 28.17 -38.22 -15.69
C PRO A 275 27.03 -37.54 -16.47
N LEU A 276 26.01 -37.01 -15.78
CA LEU A 276 24.72 -36.59 -16.35
C LEU A 276 24.54 -35.06 -16.43
N PHE A 277 25.45 -34.28 -15.83
CA PHE A 277 25.44 -32.80 -15.88
C PHE A 277 26.80 -32.17 -16.24
N ASN A 278 27.78 -32.98 -16.64
CA ASN A 278 28.97 -32.47 -17.33
C ASN A 278 28.53 -31.83 -18.65
N GLY A 279 28.35 -30.51 -18.63
CA GLY A 279 28.00 -29.73 -19.81
C GLY A 279 26.59 -29.16 -19.84
N ASN A 280 25.95 -28.82 -18.71
CA ASN A 280 24.96 -27.74 -18.80
C ASN A 280 25.68 -26.41 -19.01
N THR A 281 26.11 -26.21 -20.25
CA THR A 281 26.80 -25.00 -20.72
C THR A 281 26.02 -23.75 -20.35
N ASN A 282 24.68 -23.78 -20.26
CA ASN A 282 23.89 -22.63 -19.86
C ASN A 282 24.13 -22.21 -18.41
N TYR A 283 24.11 -23.14 -17.45
CA TYR A 283 24.40 -22.83 -16.04
C TYR A 283 25.85 -22.38 -15.86
N THR A 284 26.80 -23.14 -16.40
CA THR A 284 28.22 -22.81 -16.33
C THR A 284 28.52 -21.46 -16.98
N ASN A 285 27.91 -21.16 -18.14
CA ASN A 285 28.04 -19.85 -18.78
C ASN A 285 27.41 -18.75 -17.94
N GLY A 286 26.27 -19.01 -17.30
CA GLY A 286 25.62 -18.04 -16.41
C GLY A 286 26.47 -17.72 -15.19
N VAL A 287 27.06 -18.73 -14.54
CA VAL A 287 28.01 -18.54 -13.43
C VAL A 287 29.24 -17.76 -13.91
N ASN A 288 29.79 -18.11 -15.07
CA ASN A 288 30.95 -17.39 -15.63
C ASN A 288 30.64 -15.93 -15.99
N LYS A 289 29.42 -15.63 -16.46
CA LYS A 289 28.96 -14.27 -16.74
C LYS A 289 28.78 -13.49 -15.44
N PHE A 290 28.06 -14.06 -14.48
CA PHE A 290 27.81 -13.44 -13.17
C PHE A 290 29.08 -13.14 -12.40
N ASN A 291 30.03 -14.08 -12.37
CA ASN A 291 31.32 -13.89 -11.71
C ASN A 291 32.19 -12.81 -12.38
N ARG A 292 31.73 -12.24 -13.49
CA ARG A 292 32.36 -11.13 -14.22
C ARG A 292 31.43 -9.93 -14.40
N ASP A 293 30.23 -9.94 -13.82
CA ASP A 293 29.30 -8.82 -13.95
C ASP A 293 29.77 -7.64 -13.09
N ALA A 294 29.96 -6.50 -13.75
CA ALA A 294 30.38 -5.27 -13.12
C ALA A 294 29.34 -4.73 -12.14
N SER A 295 28.05 -5.06 -12.28
CA SER A 295 27.01 -4.60 -11.35
C SER A 295 27.08 -5.25 -9.97
N VAL A 296 27.83 -6.34 -9.81
CA VAL A 296 28.02 -7.03 -8.53
C VAL A 296 29.46 -6.94 -8.04
N LYS A 297 30.18 -5.91 -8.49
CA LYS A 297 31.53 -5.55 -8.07
C LYS A 297 31.52 -4.25 -7.27
N GLY A 298 32.19 -4.23 -6.12
CA GLY A 298 32.15 -3.08 -5.20
C GLY A 298 33.21 -3.16 -4.10
N ASP A 299 33.03 -2.37 -3.04
CA ASP A 299 33.79 -2.45 -1.79
C ASP A 299 33.15 -3.47 -0.86
N LYS A 300 33.98 -4.36 -0.28
CA LYS A 300 33.56 -5.41 0.67
C LYS A 300 32.68 -4.92 1.83
N LYS A 301 32.75 -3.66 2.22
CA LYS A 301 31.96 -3.09 3.32
C LYS A 301 30.54 -2.72 2.92
N ASP A 302 30.29 -2.54 1.63
CA ASP A 302 28.99 -2.17 1.12
C ASP A 302 28.09 -3.40 0.95
N VAL A 303 26.80 -3.21 1.21
CA VAL A 303 25.79 -4.24 0.99
C VAL A 303 25.40 -4.25 -0.49
N LEU A 304 25.44 -5.42 -1.12
CA LEU A 304 24.85 -5.65 -2.44
C LEU A 304 23.34 -5.81 -2.27
N SER A 305 22.57 -4.84 -2.78
CA SER A 305 21.12 -4.85 -2.67
C SER A 305 20.51 -6.06 -3.38
N LYS A 306 19.38 -6.56 -2.85
CA LYS A 306 18.65 -7.70 -3.43
C LYS A 306 18.22 -7.41 -4.87
N ASP A 307 17.83 -6.18 -5.17
CA ASP A 307 17.38 -5.78 -6.51
C ASP A 307 18.54 -5.80 -7.51
N THR A 308 19.71 -5.27 -7.14
CA THR A 308 20.92 -5.32 -7.99
C THR A 308 21.36 -6.76 -8.22
N LEU A 309 21.34 -7.60 -7.17
CA LEU A 309 21.66 -9.01 -7.28
C LEU A 309 20.68 -9.75 -8.22
N MET A 310 19.37 -9.54 -8.06
CA MET A 310 18.36 -10.19 -8.89
C MET A 310 18.43 -9.72 -10.35
N ALA A 311 18.71 -8.44 -10.59
CA ALA A 311 18.92 -7.90 -11.92
C ALA A 311 20.13 -8.55 -12.61
N ALA A 312 21.25 -8.71 -11.88
CA ALA A 312 22.44 -9.41 -12.38
C ALA A 312 22.15 -10.89 -12.66
N LEU A 313 21.56 -11.63 -11.71
CA LEU A 313 21.19 -13.04 -11.90
C LEU A 313 20.28 -13.24 -13.12
N LYS A 314 19.33 -12.34 -13.36
CA LYS A 314 18.47 -12.39 -14.56
C LYS A 314 19.26 -12.11 -15.83
N LYS A 315 20.03 -11.02 -15.86
CA LYS A 315 20.87 -10.60 -16.99
C LYS A 315 21.87 -11.69 -17.40
N ASP A 316 22.43 -12.40 -16.42
CA ASP A 316 23.44 -13.42 -16.65
C ASP A 316 22.86 -14.83 -16.89
N GLY A 317 21.53 -14.99 -16.82
CA GLY A 317 20.86 -16.26 -17.12
C GLY A 317 20.91 -17.28 -15.99
N LEU A 318 21.01 -16.81 -14.74
CA LEU A 318 20.94 -17.63 -13.53
C LEU A 318 19.58 -17.55 -12.83
N SER A 319 18.73 -16.57 -13.13
CA SER A 319 17.38 -16.50 -12.53
C SER A 319 16.51 -17.71 -12.88
N THR A 320 16.61 -18.16 -14.13
CA THR A 320 15.91 -19.32 -14.67
C THR A 320 16.88 -20.16 -15.50
N VAL A 321 17.00 -21.44 -15.17
CA VAL A 321 17.94 -22.35 -15.80
C VAL A 321 17.19 -23.59 -16.26
N TYR A 322 17.40 -23.99 -17.51
CA TYR A 322 16.91 -25.26 -18.04
C TYR A 322 18.03 -26.28 -18.01
N MET A 323 17.85 -27.38 -17.28
CA MET A 323 18.86 -28.44 -17.17
C MET A 323 18.41 -29.70 -17.90
N LYS A 324 19.29 -30.23 -18.75
CA LYS A 324 19.03 -31.42 -19.55
C LYS A 324 18.94 -32.66 -18.65
N ILE A 325 17.92 -33.47 -18.87
CA ILE A 325 17.73 -34.81 -18.31
C ILE A 325 18.28 -35.81 -19.33
N THR A 326 19.15 -36.71 -18.89
CA THR A 326 19.68 -37.75 -19.79
C THR A 326 18.64 -38.85 -19.98
N PRO A 327 18.31 -39.25 -21.24
CA PRO A 327 17.24 -40.21 -21.53
C PRO A 327 17.40 -41.60 -20.91
N THR A 328 18.62 -42.02 -20.57
CA THR A 328 18.90 -43.32 -19.94
C THR A 328 18.21 -43.49 -18.57
N ILE A 329 17.76 -42.40 -17.96
CA ILE A 329 17.07 -42.35 -16.67
C ILE A 329 15.55 -42.55 -16.80
N LEU A 330 15.00 -42.40 -18.01
CA LEU A 330 13.57 -42.44 -18.27
C LEU A 330 13.18 -43.82 -18.82
N PRO A 331 12.16 -44.52 -18.26
CA PRO A 331 11.78 -45.85 -18.72
C PRO A 331 11.28 -45.80 -20.16
N ARG A 332 12.03 -46.40 -21.10
CA ARG A 332 11.67 -46.44 -22.52
C ARG A 332 10.54 -47.44 -22.74
N VAL A 333 9.40 -46.94 -23.21
CA VAL A 333 8.33 -47.78 -23.78
C VAL A 333 8.44 -47.65 -25.29
N ALA A 334 8.51 -48.78 -26.00
CA ALA A 334 8.57 -48.80 -27.47
C ALA A 334 7.36 -48.04 -28.05
N GLY A 335 7.61 -47.01 -28.86
CA GLY A 335 6.57 -46.13 -29.41
C GLY A 335 6.01 -45.09 -28.44
N GLY A 336 6.57 -44.98 -27.23
CA GLY A 336 6.21 -43.97 -26.24
C GLY A 336 6.77 -42.57 -26.53
N VAL A 337 6.42 -41.63 -25.66
CA VAL A 337 6.84 -40.21 -25.71
C VAL A 337 8.38 -40.09 -25.81
N LEU A 338 9.11 -40.99 -25.14
CA LEU A 338 10.59 -41.02 -25.09
C LEU A 338 11.28 -41.44 -26.38
N ASP A 339 10.64 -42.28 -27.20
CA ASP A 339 11.19 -42.69 -28.50
C ASP A 339 11.05 -41.62 -29.59
N ASN A 340 10.35 -40.54 -29.26
CA ASN A 340 10.01 -39.47 -30.19
C ASN A 340 10.54 -38.09 -29.75
N PHE A 341 11.29 -38.01 -28.64
CA PHE A 341 11.99 -36.78 -28.29
C PHE A 341 13.15 -36.53 -29.25
N ASP A 342 13.26 -35.27 -29.66
CA ASP A 342 14.36 -34.73 -30.48
C ASP A 342 15.75 -35.04 -29.87
N PRO A 343 16.81 -35.29 -30.67
CA PRO A 343 18.19 -35.40 -30.20
C PRO A 343 18.68 -34.28 -29.27
N THR A 344 18.04 -33.10 -29.26
CA THR A 344 18.40 -32.01 -28.32
C THR A 344 18.16 -32.36 -26.84
N GLY A 345 17.21 -33.26 -26.54
CA GLY A 345 16.94 -33.81 -25.21
C GLY A 345 15.80 -33.15 -24.42
N VAL A 346 15.50 -33.72 -23.26
CA VAL A 346 14.45 -33.25 -22.33
C VAL A 346 15.09 -32.40 -21.24
N PHE A 347 14.40 -31.37 -20.74
CA PHE A 347 14.91 -30.41 -19.76
C PHE A 347 13.93 -30.22 -18.60
N MET A 348 14.45 -29.83 -17.44
CA MET A 348 13.67 -29.32 -16.31
C MET A 348 14.02 -27.85 -16.08
N LYS A 349 13.02 -27.05 -15.69
CA LYS A 349 13.17 -25.63 -15.42
C LYS A 349 13.36 -25.40 -13.91
N PHE A 350 14.40 -24.64 -13.60
CA PHE A 350 14.81 -24.29 -12.25
C PHE A 350 14.75 -22.77 -12.11
N ASN A 351 14.01 -22.27 -11.13
CA ASN A 351 13.92 -20.84 -10.83
C ASN A 351 14.59 -20.57 -9.49
N VAL A 352 15.38 -19.50 -9.38
CA VAL A 352 15.99 -19.12 -8.10
C VAL A 352 14.90 -18.93 -7.04
N ASP A 353 15.09 -19.59 -5.90
CA ASP A 353 14.27 -19.42 -4.70
C ASP A 353 14.66 -18.10 -4.02
N GLN A 354 13.88 -17.06 -4.29
CA GLN A 354 14.15 -15.70 -3.80
C GLN A 354 14.00 -15.57 -2.29
N ASP A 355 13.30 -16.50 -1.64
CA ASP A 355 13.11 -16.54 -0.19
C ASP A 355 14.31 -17.20 0.50
N ALA A 356 15.05 -18.05 -0.23
CA ALA A 356 16.24 -18.73 0.25
C ALA A 356 17.55 -17.95 0.00
N LEU A 357 17.48 -16.76 -0.63
CA LEU A 357 18.65 -15.88 -0.76
C LEU A 357 19.06 -15.32 0.62
N PRO A 358 20.37 -15.14 0.88
CA PRO A 358 20.83 -14.54 2.13
C PRO A 358 20.20 -13.15 2.35
N GLN A 359 19.84 -12.85 3.59
CA GLN A 359 19.18 -11.58 3.96
C GLN A 359 20.13 -10.37 3.88
N THR A 360 21.44 -10.60 4.01
CA THR A 360 22.47 -9.58 3.85
C THR A 360 23.64 -10.18 3.08
N ILE A 361 24.03 -9.52 2.00
CA ILE A 361 25.13 -9.91 1.11
C ILE A 361 25.98 -8.67 0.92
N HIS A 362 27.28 -8.79 1.14
CA HIS A 362 28.22 -7.73 0.82
C HIS A 362 28.87 -7.99 -0.54
N TYR A 363 29.40 -6.95 -1.17
CA TYR A 363 30.22 -7.15 -2.37
C TYR A 363 31.39 -8.10 -2.09
N GLY A 364 31.77 -8.94 -3.04
CA GLY A 364 32.82 -9.95 -2.83
C GLY A 364 32.41 -11.19 -2.04
N ASP A 365 31.14 -11.33 -1.64
CA ASP A 365 30.66 -12.57 -1.02
C ASP A 365 30.51 -13.68 -2.07
N GLN A 366 30.62 -14.94 -1.63
CA GLN A 366 30.27 -16.09 -2.44
C GLN A 366 28.84 -16.54 -2.10
N ILE A 367 27.93 -16.41 -3.05
CA ILE A 367 26.52 -16.75 -2.87
C ILE A 367 26.24 -18.19 -3.31
N LYS A 368 25.46 -18.91 -2.50
CA LYS A 368 24.94 -20.23 -2.83
C LYS A 368 23.49 -20.11 -3.27
N LEU A 369 23.21 -20.45 -4.53
CA LEU A 369 21.87 -20.36 -5.08
C LEU A 369 21.04 -21.59 -4.70
N THR A 370 19.80 -21.35 -4.29
CA THR A 370 18.77 -22.37 -4.15
C THR A 370 17.77 -22.21 -5.27
N TYR A 371 17.31 -23.33 -5.84
CA TYR A 371 16.35 -23.34 -6.93
C TYR A 371 15.06 -24.08 -6.53
N THR A 372 13.93 -23.56 -6.99
CA THR A 372 12.67 -24.29 -7.05
C THR A 372 12.51 -24.91 -8.44
N ILE A 373 11.92 -26.10 -8.48
CA ILE A 373 11.63 -26.81 -9.73
C ILE A 373 10.15 -26.63 -10.05
N GLU A 374 9.84 -26.31 -11.32
CA GLU A 374 8.47 -26.29 -11.78
C GLU A 374 7.88 -27.71 -11.76
N PRO A 375 6.82 -27.98 -10.98
CA PRO A 375 6.31 -29.33 -10.80
C PRO A 375 5.64 -29.85 -12.09
N ASN A 376 5.72 -31.17 -12.30
CA ASN A 376 4.97 -31.90 -13.32
C ASN A 376 5.19 -31.44 -14.77
N THR A 377 6.28 -30.73 -15.04
CA THR A 377 6.54 -30.17 -16.37
C THR A 377 7.97 -30.45 -16.82
N PHE A 378 8.09 -30.96 -18.04
CA PHE A 378 9.36 -31.08 -18.76
C PHE A 378 9.37 -30.13 -19.95
N TYR A 379 10.56 -29.88 -20.49
CA TYR A 379 10.76 -28.93 -21.57
C TYR A 379 11.61 -29.56 -22.68
N ILE A 380 11.37 -29.16 -23.93
CA ILE A 380 12.19 -29.55 -25.09
C ILE A 380 12.45 -28.33 -25.98
N LYS A 381 13.51 -28.36 -26.80
CA LYS A 381 13.89 -27.24 -27.68
C LYS A 381 13.30 -27.31 -29.09
N SER A 382 12.88 -28.48 -29.56
CA SER A 382 12.21 -28.59 -30.86
C SER A 382 10.98 -29.48 -30.80
N MET A 383 10.01 -29.18 -31.65
CA MET A 383 8.74 -29.89 -31.71
C MET A 383 8.81 -31.08 -32.67
N LYS A 384 8.48 -32.28 -32.19
CA LYS A 384 7.83 -33.30 -33.02
C LYS A 384 6.33 -33.18 -32.77
N GLN A 385 5.58 -32.65 -33.74
CA GLN A 385 4.22 -32.12 -33.58
C GLN A 385 3.15 -33.10 -33.03
N SER A 386 3.45 -34.40 -32.95
CA SER A 386 2.49 -35.45 -32.59
C SER A 386 2.36 -35.73 -31.08
N ILE A 387 3.07 -35.02 -30.20
CA ILE A 387 3.26 -35.44 -28.79
C ILE A 387 3.03 -34.32 -27.75
N ILE A 388 2.83 -33.06 -28.18
CA ILE A 388 2.78 -31.91 -27.27
C ILE A 388 1.40 -31.25 -27.31
N ASP A 389 0.82 -31.03 -26.14
CA ASP A 389 -0.48 -30.38 -25.98
C ASP A 389 -0.41 -28.87 -26.29
N ASP A 390 0.69 -28.20 -25.93
CA ASP A 390 0.96 -26.79 -26.24
C ASP A 390 2.06 -26.65 -27.31
N LYS A 391 1.73 -26.00 -28.42
CA LYS A 391 2.66 -25.79 -29.56
C LYS A 391 3.37 -24.44 -29.51
N THR A 392 3.27 -23.73 -28.38
CA THR A 392 3.86 -22.41 -28.18
C THR A 392 5.17 -22.55 -27.42
N ALA A 393 6.26 -22.04 -27.99
CA ALA A 393 7.51 -21.90 -27.25
C ALA A 393 7.40 -20.74 -26.25
N ASN A 394 8.01 -20.89 -25.08
CA ASN A 394 8.22 -19.77 -24.17
C ASN A 394 9.29 -18.80 -24.71
N GLU A 395 9.51 -17.68 -23.99
CA GLU A 395 10.51 -16.66 -24.34
C GLU A 395 11.93 -17.22 -24.51
N ASP A 396 12.23 -18.34 -23.86
CA ASP A 396 13.52 -19.02 -23.90
C ASP A 396 13.63 -20.06 -25.03
N GLY A 397 12.58 -20.21 -25.85
CA GLY A 397 12.53 -21.15 -26.98
C GLY A 397 12.23 -22.60 -26.58
N TYR A 398 11.69 -22.84 -25.39
CA TYR A 398 11.32 -24.17 -24.89
C TYR A 398 9.81 -24.42 -24.98
N TYR A 399 9.44 -25.64 -25.35
CA TYR A 399 8.06 -26.13 -25.35
C TYR A 399 7.81 -26.97 -24.10
N SER A 400 6.72 -26.70 -23.39
CA SER A 400 6.35 -27.43 -22.17
C SER A 400 5.61 -28.74 -22.48
N ILE A 401 5.93 -29.77 -21.71
CA ILE A 401 5.27 -31.07 -21.73
C ILE A 401 4.81 -31.36 -20.31
N THR A 402 3.50 -31.36 -20.10
CA THR A 402 2.93 -31.77 -18.82
C THR A 402 3.07 -33.28 -18.66
N VAL A 403 3.59 -33.71 -17.53
CA VAL A 403 3.75 -35.13 -17.19
C VAL A 403 2.98 -35.47 -15.94
N ARG A 404 2.60 -36.74 -15.83
CA ARG A 404 1.96 -37.23 -14.61
C ARG A 404 2.92 -37.12 -13.41
N ASN A 405 2.36 -36.77 -12.26
CA ASN A 405 3.10 -36.54 -11.02
C ASN A 405 3.90 -37.77 -10.55
N ASP A 406 3.41 -38.98 -10.80
CA ASP A 406 4.13 -40.24 -10.51
C ASP A 406 5.43 -40.37 -11.30
N ILE A 407 5.40 -40.01 -12.59
CA ILE A 407 6.57 -40.02 -13.47
C ILE A 407 7.55 -38.92 -13.05
N PHE A 408 7.04 -37.72 -12.80
CA PHE A 408 7.85 -36.58 -12.37
C PHE A 408 8.59 -36.86 -11.05
N LYS A 409 7.88 -37.42 -10.06
CA LYS A 409 8.47 -37.81 -8.76
C LYS A 409 9.51 -38.92 -8.88
N GLN A 410 9.31 -39.90 -9.76
CA GLN A 410 10.31 -40.96 -10.00
C GLN A 410 11.63 -40.37 -10.53
N VAL A 411 11.54 -39.47 -11.50
CA VAL A 411 12.70 -38.76 -12.05
C VAL A 411 13.41 -37.95 -10.97
N LEU A 412 12.63 -37.21 -10.17
CA LEU A 412 13.15 -36.40 -9.06
C LEU A 412 13.82 -37.23 -7.96
N ASN A 413 13.22 -38.36 -7.59
CA ASN A 413 13.79 -39.28 -6.60
C ASN A 413 15.08 -39.92 -7.11
N TRP A 414 15.15 -40.30 -8.38
CA TRP A 414 16.38 -40.82 -8.98
C TRP A 414 17.55 -39.82 -8.93
N PHE A 415 17.28 -38.51 -9.09
CA PHE A 415 18.28 -37.47 -8.86
C PHE A 415 18.74 -37.36 -7.40
N ALA A 416 17.90 -37.81 -6.45
CA ALA A 416 18.17 -37.71 -5.02
C ALA A 416 18.83 -38.98 -4.41
N THR A 417 18.64 -40.17 -5.01
CA THR A 417 19.14 -41.45 -4.46
C THR A 417 20.35 -42.03 -5.18
N ASN A 418 20.58 -41.75 -6.46
CA ASN A 418 21.71 -42.33 -7.19
C ASN A 418 23.00 -41.53 -6.96
N LYS A 419 23.70 -41.84 -5.86
CA LYS A 419 25.16 -41.78 -5.85
C LYS A 419 25.63 -42.91 -6.77
N VAL A 420 25.92 -42.62 -8.03
CA VAL A 420 26.62 -43.60 -8.87
C VAL A 420 27.94 -43.92 -8.16
N LEU A 421 28.26 -45.20 -8.01
CA LEU A 421 29.50 -45.68 -7.39
C LEU A 421 30.74 -45.25 -8.18
#